data_AF-A0A7K4AFS8-F1
#
_entry.id   AF-A0A7K4AFS8-F1
#
_cell.length_a   1.000
_cell.length_b   1.000
_cell.length_c   1.000
_cell.angle_alpha   90.00
_cell.angle_beta   90.00
_cell.angle_gamma   90.00
#
_symmetry.space_group_name_H-M   'P 1'
#
loop_
_entity.id
_entity.type
_entity.pdbx_description
1 polymer ?
#
loop_
_entity_poly.entity_id
_entity_poly.type
_entity_poly.pdbx_seq_one_letter_code
_entity_poly.pdbx_strand_id
1 'polypeptide(L)'
;MGKTYSTGLIVSPAEIQHNMAMFVAMAKLLRAVEHPSSFDWRSIEGEDFTTPIRDQGKCSSSVAFATIALMESMIKIANQDPKLQPDLSEAYLFPRGGGKCESGAQFGRMLTAAESGVCDELCCPYAGDWKPCPDFKSRLTAITFSETIFSPEQAKAHIASTGPLMSGMAVYADFFEHDGGIYSQDYGNFVGNHAILIVGYDEGEDCWIGKNSWGLTWGEGGWFRIKQGECGIGSAFPFYSAAIGLSPVLAFPPSPDIAAPIDGTLYVTMTRAGERDVILLVNNREIGALTLGETLTAGEFKRGDTIQFDLVGIAHKNVCFPSGWRIWTLRMDGGKYEFRVLERDKR
;
A
#
# COMPACT_ATOMS: atom_id res chain seq x y z
N MET A 1 15.63 -5.92 17.17
CA MET A 1 14.37 -6.68 17.07
C MET A 1 13.99 -6.71 15.60
N GLY A 2 14.02 -7.88 14.97
CA GLY A 2 13.77 -8.01 13.52
C GLY A 2 12.34 -7.61 13.17
N LYS A 3 12.17 -6.92 12.04
CA LYS A 3 10.86 -6.57 11.50
C LYS A 3 10.11 -7.89 11.20
N THR A 4 8.91 -8.10 11.76
CA THR A 4 8.14 -9.33 11.54
C THR A 4 7.11 -9.09 10.44
N TYR A 5 7.48 -9.44 9.21
CA TYR A 5 6.56 -9.46 8.06
C TYR A 5 5.96 -10.86 7.88
N SER A 6 4.74 -10.92 7.35
CA SER A 6 4.05 -12.18 7.09
C SER A 6 3.76 -12.37 5.60
N THR A 7 4.02 -13.58 5.11
CA THR A 7 3.59 -14.06 3.79
C THR A 7 2.26 -14.80 3.94
N GLY A 8 1.41 -14.83 2.90
CA GLY A 8 0.06 -15.39 3.04
C GLY A 8 -0.63 -15.91 1.78
N LEU A 9 0.12 -16.13 0.70
CA LEU A 9 -0.43 -16.73 -0.50
C LEU A 9 -0.28 -18.26 -0.45
N ILE A 10 -1.41 -18.96 -0.60
CA ILE A 10 -1.46 -20.41 -0.74
C ILE A 10 -1.50 -20.72 -2.24
N VAL A 11 -0.49 -21.45 -2.71
CA VAL A 11 -0.45 -22.02 -4.07
C VAL A 11 0.01 -23.46 -3.95
N SER A 12 -0.73 -24.38 -4.58
CA SER A 12 -0.35 -25.80 -4.55
C SER A 12 0.76 -26.10 -5.58
N PRO A 13 1.57 -27.16 -5.38
CA PRO A 13 2.55 -27.58 -6.39
C PRO A 13 1.92 -27.90 -7.76
N ALA A 14 0.70 -28.46 -7.76
CA ALA A 14 -0.04 -28.74 -9.00
C ALA A 14 -0.45 -27.45 -9.72
N GLU A 15 -0.82 -26.41 -8.96
CA GLU A 15 -1.14 -25.09 -9.49
C GLU A 15 0.10 -24.41 -10.06
N ILE A 16 1.25 -24.44 -9.36
CA ILE A 16 2.53 -23.96 -9.90
C ILE A 16 2.86 -24.68 -11.22
N GLN A 17 2.73 -26.01 -11.25
CA GLN A 17 3.01 -26.80 -12.46
C GLN A 17 2.07 -26.42 -13.62
N HIS A 18 0.79 -26.21 -13.34
CA HIS A 18 -0.18 -25.74 -14.32
C HIS A 18 0.17 -24.34 -14.85
N ASN A 19 0.47 -23.40 -13.95
CA ASN A 19 0.84 -22.03 -14.31
C ASN A 19 2.08 -22.00 -15.20
N MET A 20 3.10 -22.79 -14.86
CA MET A 20 4.31 -22.93 -15.66
C MET A 20 4.03 -23.53 -17.04
N ALA A 21 3.15 -24.53 -17.14
CA ALA A 21 2.76 -25.10 -18.43
C ALA A 21 2.02 -24.06 -19.30
N MET A 22 1.15 -23.25 -18.69
CA MET A 22 0.43 -22.17 -19.38
C MET A 22 1.37 -21.05 -19.83
N PHE A 23 2.32 -20.64 -18.97
CA PHE A 23 3.37 -19.68 -19.32
C PHE A 23 4.17 -20.14 -20.56
N VAL A 24 4.64 -21.40 -20.56
CA VAL A 24 5.38 -21.96 -21.71
C VAL A 24 4.51 -22.04 -22.96
N ALA A 25 3.22 -22.38 -22.82
CA ALA A 25 2.29 -22.43 -23.95
C ALA A 25 2.06 -21.04 -24.55
N MET A 26 1.83 -20.02 -23.71
CA MET A 26 1.63 -18.65 -24.16
C MET A 26 2.90 -18.07 -24.79
N ALA A 27 4.08 -18.35 -24.23
CA ALA A 27 5.36 -17.92 -24.80
C ALA A 27 5.56 -18.38 -26.26
N LYS A 28 5.00 -19.54 -26.63
CA LYS A 28 5.06 -20.08 -28.00
C LYS A 28 4.03 -19.48 -28.96
N LEU A 29 2.96 -18.89 -28.42
CA LEU A 29 1.84 -18.33 -29.20
C LEU A 29 1.96 -16.82 -29.41
N LEU A 30 2.91 -16.17 -28.74
CA LEU A 30 3.04 -14.72 -28.73
C LEU A 30 3.29 -14.13 -30.13
N ARG A 31 2.39 -13.25 -30.54
CA ARG A 31 2.69 -12.13 -31.43
C ARG A 31 3.14 -10.98 -30.55
N ALA A 32 4.03 -10.11 -31.05
CA ALA A 32 4.37 -8.87 -30.35
C ALA A 32 3.07 -8.12 -29.99
N VAL A 33 2.85 -7.90 -28.70
CA VAL A 33 1.74 -7.08 -28.21
C VAL A 33 2.32 -5.69 -27.98
N GLU A 34 1.77 -4.69 -28.66
CA GLU A 34 2.26 -3.32 -28.50
C GLU A 34 1.89 -2.78 -27.11
N HIS A 35 2.88 -2.23 -26.41
CA HIS A 35 2.73 -1.52 -25.15
C HIS A 35 3.87 -0.50 -25.02
N PRO A 36 3.74 0.55 -24.19
CA PRO A 36 4.84 1.50 -23.95
C PRO A 36 6.05 0.80 -23.32
N SER A 37 7.23 1.40 -23.41
CA SER A 37 8.45 0.87 -22.79
C SER A 37 8.45 0.97 -21.27
N SER A 38 7.62 1.83 -20.70
CA SER A 38 7.46 2.00 -19.25
C SER A 38 6.07 2.52 -18.95
N PHE A 39 5.50 2.12 -17.82
CA PHE A 39 4.20 2.57 -17.38
C PHE A 39 4.08 2.50 -15.85
N ASP A 40 3.45 3.49 -15.22
CA ASP A 40 3.24 3.52 -13.77
C ASP A 40 1.92 4.24 -13.42
N TRP A 41 0.94 3.49 -12.91
CA TRP A 41 -0.36 4.01 -12.48
C TRP A 41 -0.30 5.06 -11.37
N ARG A 42 0.85 5.26 -10.71
CA ARG A 42 1.07 6.33 -9.72
C ARG A 42 1.33 7.71 -10.33
N SER A 43 1.51 7.78 -11.66
CA SER A 43 2.02 8.99 -12.33
C SER A 43 1.39 9.24 -13.70
N ILE A 44 0.13 8.88 -13.88
CA ILE A 44 -0.60 9.10 -15.13
C ILE A 44 -0.89 10.59 -15.27
N GLU A 45 -0.16 11.26 -16.17
CA GLU A 45 -0.23 12.72 -16.36
C GLU A 45 0.00 13.52 -15.06
N GLY A 46 0.78 12.96 -14.13
CA GLY A 46 1.04 13.55 -12.82
C GLY A 46 0.02 13.20 -11.72
N GLU A 47 -0.97 12.36 -12.03
CA GLU A 47 -1.99 11.90 -11.10
C GLU A 47 -1.78 10.43 -10.70
N ASP A 48 -2.16 10.09 -9.46
CA ASP A 48 -2.03 8.75 -8.89
C ASP A 48 -3.38 8.03 -8.93
N PHE A 49 -3.46 6.91 -9.64
CA PHE A 49 -4.65 6.05 -9.74
C PHE A 49 -4.63 4.86 -8.78
N THR A 50 -3.70 4.85 -7.83
CA THR A 50 -3.59 3.86 -6.76
C THR A 50 -4.11 4.42 -5.43
N THR A 51 -4.06 3.64 -4.36
CA THR A 51 -4.41 4.06 -2.99
C THR A 51 -3.19 4.03 -2.06
N PRO A 52 -3.25 4.65 -0.86
CA PRO A 52 -2.17 4.59 0.12
C PRO A 52 -1.70 3.17 0.44
N ILE A 53 -0.45 3.04 0.87
CA ILE A 53 0.10 1.78 1.39
C ILE A 53 -0.60 1.41 2.70
N ARG A 54 -0.95 0.14 2.83
CA ARG A 54 -1.51 -0.46 4.05
C ARG A 54 -0.53 -1.46 4.66
N ASP A 55 -0.85 -1.93 5.88
CA ASP A 55 -0.03 -2.86 6.64
C ASP A 55 -0.89 -4.02 7.17
N GLN A 56 -0.61 -5.23 6.68
CA GLN A 56 -1.28 -6.46 7.10
C GLN A 56 -0.79 -6.96 8.48
N GLY A 57 0.30 -6.38 9.00
CA GLY A 57 0.94 -6.80 10.22
C GLY A 57 1.32 -8.28 10.21
N LYS A 58 0.96 -8.98 11.30
CA LYS A 58 1.35 -10.39 11.52
C LYS A 58 0.42 -11.40 10.86
N CYS A 59 -0.75 -10.98 10.38
CA CYS A 59 -1.69 -11.87 9.75
C CYS A 59 -1.23 -12.18 8.32
N SER A 60 -1.27 -13.44 7.91
CA SER A 60 -0.99 -13.90 6.54
C SER A 60 -2.08 -13.50 5.53
N SER A 61 -2.42 -12.22 5.44
CA SER A 61 -3.59 -11.73 4.69
C SER A 61 -3.28 -10.97 3.41
N SER A 62 -2.05 -11.08 2.92
CA SER A 62 -1.55 -10.43 1.69
C SER A 62 -2.50 -10.56 0.50
N VAL A 63 -3.18 -11.71 0.36
CA VAL A 63 -4.12 -11.96 -0.75
C VAL A 63 -5.33 -11.02 -0.70
N ALA A 64 -5.86 -10.73 0.49
CA ALA A 64 -6.93 -9.75 0.63
C ALA A 64 -6.43 -8.33 0.36
N PHE A 65 -5.26 -7.95 0.88
CA PHE A 65 -4.66 -6.63 0.60
C PHE A 65 -4.39 -6.42 -0.90
N ALA A 66 -3.85 -7.41 -1.60
CA ALA A 66 -3.65 -7.33 -3.04
C ALA A 66 -4.99 -7.21 -3.80
N THR A 67 -6.02 -7.94 -3.36
CA THR A 67 -7.36 -7.89 -3.98
C THR A 67 -8.02 -6.53 -3.76
N ILE A 68 -7.98 -6.00 -2.54
CA ILE A 68 -8.51 -4.68 -2.21
C ILE A 68 -7.75 -3.59 -2.96
N ALA A 69 -6.42 -3.62 -2.97
CA ALA A 69 -5.63 -2.63 -3.70
C ALA A 69 -5.91 -2.65 -5.21
N LEU A 70 -6.15 -3.84 -5.81
CA LEU A 70 -6.62 -3.95 -7.18
C LEU A 70 -7.99 -3.29 -7.34
N MET A 71 -8.97 -3.69 -6.52
CA MET A 71 -10.34 -3.18 -6.60
C MET A 71 -10.39 -1.65 -6.47
N GLU A 72 -9.67 -1.09 -5.50
CA GLU A 72 -9.56 0.34 -5.25
C GLU A 72 -8.95 1.10 -6.43
N SER A 73 -7.85 0.58 -6.99
CA SER A 73 -7.24 1.20 -8.17
C SER A 73 -8.19 1.16 -9.36
N MET A 74 -8.89 0.03 -9.56
CA MET A 74 -9.88 -0.12 -10.62
C MET A 74 -11.11 0.78 -10.43
N ILE A 75 -11.51 1.11 -9.20
CA ILE A 75 -12.55 2.13 -8.93
C ILE A 75 -12.10 3.48 -9.45
N LYS A 76 -10.86 3.90 -9.13
CA LYS A 76 -10.31 5.19 -9.59
C LYS A 76 -10.22 5.24 -11.12
N ILE A 77 -9.72 4.17 -11.73
CA ILE A 77 -9.53 4.06 -13.19
C ILE A 77 -10.87 4.04 -13.92
N ALA A 78 -11.83 3.23 -13.48
CA ALA A 78 -13.13 3.11 -14.15
C ALA A 78 -13.95 4.42 -14.09
N ASN A 79 -13.75 5.23 -13.05
CA ASN A 79 -14.37 6.55 -12.92
C ASN A 79 -13.54 7.67 -13.55
N GLN A 80 -12.32 7.39 -14.01
CA GLN A 80 -11.36 8.39 -14.48
C GLN A 80 -11.13 9.52 -13.46
N ASP A 81 -11.16 9.18 -12.17
CA ASP A 81 -11.06 10.16 -11.09
C ASP A 81 -9.99 9.72 -10.06
N PRO A 82 -8.77 10.29 -10.16
CA PRO A 82 -7.69 9.99 -9.23
C PRO A 82 -7.93 10.57 -7.83
N LYS A 83 -8.96 11.43 -7.64
CA LYS A 83 -9.28 12.04 -6.35
C LYS A 83 -10.20 11.16 -5.50
N LEU A 84 -10.79 10.12 -6.08
CA LEU A 84 -11.54 9.13 -5.33
C LEU A 84 -10.62 8.46 -4.29
N GLN A 85 -11.19 8.26 -3.10
CA GLN A 85 -10.54 7.58 -1.98
C GLN A 85 -11.37 6.35 -1.60
N PRO A 86 -11.45 5.34 -2.48
CA PRO A 86 -12.07 4.09 -2.11
C PRO A 86 -11.26 3.46 -0.97
N ASP A 87 -11.97 2.94 0.03
CA ASP A 87 -11.38 2.42 1.25
C ASP A 87 -12.13 1.13 1.62
N LEU A 88 -11.79 0.03 0.94
CA LEU A 88 -12.50 -1.24 1.09
C LEU A 88 -11.87 -2.10 2.19
N SER A 89 -12.66 -3.00 2.76
CA SER A 89 -12.24 -3.78 3.92
C SER A 89 -11.59 -5.12 3.56
N GLU A 90 -10.30 -5.28 3.86
CA GLU A 90 -9.63 -6.59 3.82
C GLU A 90 -10.20 -7.52 4.90
N ALA A 91 -10.56 -7.00 6.07
CA ALA A 91 -11.13 -7.80 7.17
C ALA A 91 -12.49 -8.39 6.83
N TYR A 92 -13.28 -7.71 6.01
CA TYR A 92 -14.52 -8.25 5.48
C TYR A 92 -14.23 -9.35 4.46
N LEU A 93 -13.36 -9.06 3.49
CA LEU A 93 -13.10 -9.95 2.36
C LEU A 93 -12.34 -11.22 2.76
N PHE A 94 -11.26 -11.09 3.54
CA PHE A 94 -10.31 -12.17 3.83
C PHE A 94 -10.94 -13.46 4.36
N PRO A 95 -11.75 -13.45 5.44
CA PRO A 95 -12.39 -14.68 5.92
C PRO A 95 -13.45 -15.23 4.95
N ARG A 96 -14.09 -14.38 4.13
CA ARG A 96 -15.08 -14.80 3.13
C ARG A 96 -14.42 -15.47 1.93
N GLY A 97 -13.22 -15.05 1.56
CA GLY A 97 -12.32 -15.77 0.65
C GLY A 97 -11.70 -17.03 1.26
N GLY A 98 -12.08 -17.38 2.49
CA GLY A 98 -11.58 -18.54 3.23
C GLY A 98 -10.16 -18.38 3.77
N GLY A 99 -9.69 -17.14 3.88
CA GLY A 99 -8.41 -16.80 4.48
C GLY A 99 -8.40 -17.03 5.99
N LYS A 100 -7.23 -17.42 6.50
CA LYS A 100 -6.94 -17.52 7.93
C LYS A 100 -5.59 -16.88 8.21
N CYS A 101 -5.45 -16.17 9.33
CA CYS A 101 -4.22 -15.45 9.62
C CYS A 101 -3.00 -16.36 9.78
N GLU A 102 -3.21 -17.63 10.10
CA GLU A 102 -2.17 -18.63 10.32
C GLU A 102 -1.70 -19.30 9.02
N SER A 103 -2.56 -19.36 8.00
CA SER A 103 -2.30 -20.15 6.78
C SER A 103 -2.36 -19.36 5.48
N GLY A 104 -3.03 -18.21 5.47
CA GLY A 104 -3.26 -17.42 4.28
C GLY A 104 -4.48 -17.82 3.48
N ALA A 105 -4.49 -17.45 2.20
CA ALA A 105 -5.61 -17.65 1.27
C ALA A 105 -5.14 -17.95 -0.16
N GLN A 106 -6.07 -18.35 -1.03
CA GLN A 106 -5.83 -18.59 -2.46
C GLN A 106 -6.46 -17.47 -3.29
N PHE A 107 -5.86 -17.08 -4.41
CA PHE A 107 -6.39 -16.04 -5.29
C PHE A 107 -7.80 -16.36 -5.80
N GLY A 108 -8.03 -17.58 -6.30
CA GLY A 108 -9.33 -17.97 -6.87
C GLY A 108 -10.48 -17.81 -5.88
N ARG A 109 -10.31 -18.27 -4.64
CA ARG A 109 -11.35 -18.12 -3.60
C ARG A 109 -11.55 -16.65 -3.20
N MET A 110 -10.49 -15.85 -3.21
CA MET A 110 -10.56 -14.43 -2.88
C MET A 110 -11.34 -13.65 -3.94
N LEU A 111 -11.06 -13.89 -5.22
CA LEU A 111 -11.75 -13.28 -6.35
C LEU A 111 -13.24 -13.68 -6.36
N THR A 112 -13.55 -14.96 -6.18
CA THR A 112 -14.96 -15.42 -6.06
C THR A 112 -15.68 -14.77 -4.87
N ALA A 113 -15.00 -14.55 -3.74
CA ALA A 113 -15.62 -13.83 -2.63
C ALA A 113 -15.87 -12.35 -2.96
N ALA A 114 -14.97 -11.70 -3.70
CA ALA A 114 -15.11 -10.31 -4.13
C ALA A 114 -16.25 -10.10 -5.15
N GLU A 115 -16.65 -11.13 -5.90
CA GLU A 115 -17.85 -11.09 -6.77
C GLU A 115 -19.15 -10.91 -5.97
N SER A 116 -19.16 -11.37 -4.70
CA SER A 116 -20.29 -11.15 -3.78
C SER A 116 -20.28 -9.75 -3.13
N GLY A 117 -19.24 -8.96 -3.40
CA GLY A 117 -19.05 -7.61 -2.91
C GLY A 117 -18.29 -7.52 -1.58
N VAL A 118 -17.70 -6.35 -1.36
CA VAL A 118 -16.88 -5.99 -0.20
C VAL A 118 -17.38 -4.67 0.37
N CYS A 119 -17.57 -4.59 1.69
CA CYS A 119 -17.92 -3.32 2.34
C CYS A 119 -16.70 -2.43 2.55
N ASP A 120 -16.93 -1.15 2.87
CA ASP A 120 -15.86 -0.23 3.26
C ASP A 120 -15.16 -0.61 4.57
N GLU A 121 -13.92 -0.13 4.74
CA GLU A 121 -13.07 -0.29 5.92
C GLU A 121 -13.75 0.23 7.18
N LEU A 122 -14.45 1.37 7.10
CA LEU A 122 -15.18 1.94 8.25
C LEU A 122 -16.26 0.97 8.76
N CYS A 123 -16.92 0.24 7.85
CA CYS A 123 -17.90 -0.77 8.20
C CYS A 123 -17.27 -2.02 8.83
N CYS A 124 -16.07 -2.42 8.40
CA CYS A 124 -15.39 -3.59 8.94
C CYS A 124 -13.87 -3.35 9.08
N PRO A 125 -13.43 -2.68 10.16
CA PRO A 125 -12.03 -2.29 10.28
C PRO A 125 -11.07 -3.46 10.43
N TYR A 126 -9.92 -3.39 9.77
CA TYR A 126 -8.86 -4.40 9.81
C TYR A 126 -8.23 -4.54 11.20
N ALA A 127 -8.08 -3.44 11.93
CA ALA A 127 -7.62 -3.44 13.32
C ALA A 127 -8.71 -3.84 14.34
N GLY A 128 -9.94 -4.14 13.88
CA GLY A 128 -11.09 -4.49 14.71
C GLY A 128 -11.27 -6.00 14.93
N ASP A 129 -12.47 -6.40 15.36
CA ASP A 129 -12.86 -7.79 15.57
C ASP A 129 -13.42 -8.48 14.31
N TRP A 130 -13.27 -7.82 13.15
CA TRP A 130 -13.71 -8.25 11.82
C TRP A 130 -15.20 -8.60 11.75
N LYS A 131 -16.01 -7.93 12.59
CA LYS A 131 -17.46 -7.94 12.47
C LYS A 131 -17.91 -6.76 11.61
N PRO A 132 -18.68 -7.01 10.53
CA PRO A 132 -19.21 -5.92 9.73
C PRO A 132 -20.28 -5.13 10.49
N CYS A 133 -20.38 -3.85 10.15
CA CYS A 133 -21.43 -2.96 10.59
C CYS A 133 -22.84 -3.47 10.18
N PRO A 134 -23.93 -3.07 10.88
CA PRO A 134 -25.27 -3.59 10.59
C PRO A 134 -25.76 -3.35 9.15
N ASP A 135 -25.37 -2.24 8.52
CA ASP A 135 -25.76 -1.83 7.17
C ASP A 135 -24.75 -2.24 6.08
N PHE A 136 -23.85 -3.19 6.35
CA PHE A 136 -22.82 -3.61 5.39
C PHE A 136 -23.37 -4.01 4.01
N LYS A 137 -24.59 -4.57 3.96
CA LYS A 137 -25.21 -5.03 2.70
C LYS A 137 -25.48 -3.89 1.72
N SER A 138 -25.69 -2.67 2.21
CA SER A 138 -25.88 -1.49 1.36
C SER A 138 -24.58 -0.77 1.01
N ARG A 139 -23.42 -1.32 1.40
CA ARG A 139 -22.08 -0.75 1.21
C ARG A 139 -21.18 -1.62 0.31
N LEU A 140 -21.76 -2.64 -0.32
CA LEU A 140 -20.99 -3.63 -1.06
C LEU A 140 -20.56 -3.08 -2.43
N THR A 141 -19.25 -3.14 -2.68
CA THR A 141 -18.64 -2.96 -3.99
C THR A 141 -18.12 -4.30 -4.49
N ALA A 142 -18.53 -4.72 -5.69
CA ALA A 142 -18.22 -6.04 -6.23
C ALA A 142 -17.39 -5.95 -7.51
N ILE A 143 -16.54 -6.96 -7.73
CA ILE A 143 -15.99 -7.21 -9.05
C ILE A 143 -17.05 -7.88 -9.92
N THR A 144 -17.08 -7.57 -11.22
CA THR A 144 -18.02 -8.15 -12.19
C THR A 144 -17.36 -9.14 -13.14
N PHE A 145 -16.04 -9.07 -13.23
CA PHE A 145 -15.23 -9.92 -14.08
C PHE A 145 -13.85 -10.08 -13.45
N SER A 146 -13.26 -11.25 -13.61
CA SER A 146 -11.85 -11.48 -13.35
C SER A 146 -11.25 -12.35 -14.44
N GLU A 147 -9.97 -12.14 -14.73
CA GLU A 147 -9.22 -12.95 -15.68
C GLU A 147 -7.82 -13.26 -15.19
N THR A 148 -7.23 -14.33 -15.72
CA THR A 148 -5.86 -14.74 -15.45
C THR A 148 -5.01 -14.58 -16.70
N ILE A 149 -3.89 -13.88 -16.57
CA ILE A 149 -2.95 -13.59 -17.65
C ILE A 149 -1.65 -14.34 -17.38
N PHE A 150 -1.27 -15.21 -18.30
CA PHE A 150 -0.10 -16.09 -18.19
C PHE A 150 1.13 -15.60 -18.97
N SER A 151 1.05 -14.40 -19.56
CA SER A 151 2.14 -13.82 -20.35
C SER A 151 2.56 -12.46 -19.78
N PRO A 152 3.86 -12.26 -19.47
CA PRO A 152 4.41 -10.95 -19.12
C PRO A 152 4.09 -9.86 -20.15
N GLU A 153 4.22 -10.14 -21.44
CA GLU A 153 3.96 -9.16 -22.51
C GLU A 153 2.47 -8.75 -22.57
N GLN A 154 1.56 -9.72 -22.42
CA GLN A 154 0.13 -9.42 -22.29
C GLN A 154 -0.18 -8.66 -21.00
N ALA A 155 0.54 -8.96 -19.91
CA ALA A 155 0.40 -8.24 -18.65
C ALA A 155 0.85 -6.78 -18.77
N LYS A 156 1.97 -6.49 -19.43
CA LYS A 156 2.44 -5.12 -19.72
C LYS A 156 1.42 -4.34 -20.55
N ALA A 157 0.87 -4.97 -21.59
CA ALA A 157 -0.18 -4.37 -22.39
C ALA A 157 -1.45 -4.10 -21.56
N HIS A 158 -1.88 -5.07 -20.76
CA HIS A 158 -3.05 -4.91 -19.88
C HIS A 158 -2.84 -3.82 -18.82
N ILE A 159 -1.65 -3.74 -18.22
CA ILE A 159 -1.29 -2.68 -17.27
C ILE A 159 -1.41 -1.31 -17.94
N ALA A 160 -0.89 -1.16 -19.16
CA ALA A 160 -0.91 0.11 -19.86
C ALA A 160 -2.31 0.51 -20.39
N SER A 161 -3.17 -0.45 -20.72
CA SER A 161 -4.48 -0.17 -21.34
C SER A 161 -5.66 -0.23 -20.37
N THR A 162 -5.55 -0.99 -19.29
CA THR A 162 -6.72 -1.41 -18.49
C THR A 162 -6.55 -1.13 -17.01
N GLY A 163 -5.44 -1.55 -16.40
CA GLY A 163 -5.25 -1.35 -14.96
C GLY A 163 -4.19 -2.25 -14.31
N PRO A 164 -3.88 -2.01 -13.02
CA PRO A 164 -2.97 -2.85 -12.24
C PRO A 164 -3.38 -4.32 -12.22
N LEU A 165 -2.44 -5.19 -11.88
CA LEU A 165 -2.65 -6.64 -11.84
C LEU A 165 -2.17 -7.21 -10.50
N MET A 166 -2.97 -8.07 -9.88
CA MET A 166 -2.44 -8.87 -8.77
C MET A 166 -1.47 -9.93 -9.29
N SER A 167 -0.44 -10.25 -8.52
CA SER A 167 0.35 -11.45 -8.74
C SER A 167 0.87 -12.02 -7.43
N GLY A 168 1.29 -13.27 -7.50
CA GLY A 168 2.05 -13.91 -6.44
C GLY A 168 3.54 -13.73 -6.64
N MET A 169 4.31 -13.91 -5.58
CA MET A 169 5.77 -14.03 -5.66
C MET A 169 6.29 -14.98 -4.59
N ALA A 170 7.39 -15.65 -4.89
CA ALA A 170 8.19 -16.34 -3.88
C ALA A 170 8.99 -15.32 -3.08
N VAL A 171 8.89 -15.35 -1.76
CA VAL A 171 9.64 -14.46 -0.86
C VAL A 171 10.83 -15.21 -0.27
N TYR A 172 11.99 -14.57 -0.34
CA TYR A 172 13.25 -15.02 0.25
C TYR A 172 13.61 -14.12 1.44
N ALA A 173 14.52 -14.57 2.31
CA ALA A 173 14.81 -13.88 3.57
C ALA A 173 15.39 -12.46 3.36
N ASP A 174 16.18 -12.25 2.30
CA ASP A 174 16.74 -10.96 1.92
C ASP A 174 15.67 -9.94 1.48
N PHE A 175 14.54 -10.39 0.92
CA PHE A 175 13.42 -9.49 0.55
C PHE A 175 12.82 -8.75 1.76
N PHE A 176 12.90 -9.30 2.97
CA PHE A 176 12.46 -8.58 4.18
C PHE A 176 13.35 -7.38 4.52
N GLU A 177 14.60 -7.40 4.05
CA GLU A 177 15.60 -6.37 4.30
C GLU A 177 15.65 -5.33 3.17
N HIS A 178 14.93 -5.56 2.07
CA HIS A 178 14.86 -4.66 0.94
C HIS A 178 14.37 -3.25 1.35
N ASP A 179 15.17 -2.24 1.03
CA ASP A 179 14.96 -0.83 1.38
C ASP A 179 15.00 0.12 0.17
N GLY A 180 15.28 -0.39 -1.02
CA GLY A 180 15.13 0.34 -2.28
C GLY A 180 15.88 -0.25 -3.47
N GLY A 181 15.66 0.32 -4.66
CA GLY A 181 16.25 -0.16 -5.91
C GLY A 181 15.47 -1.33 -6.53
N ILE A 182 16.10 -1.99 -7.50
CA ILE A 182 15.50 -3.13 -8.21
C ILE A 182 15.94 -4.41 -7.50
N TYR A 183 15.01 -5.03 -6.80
CA TYR A 183 15.25 -6.29 -6.12
C TYR A 183 15.55 -7.41 -7.13
N SER A 184 16.58 -8.18 -6.82
CA SER A 184 16.92 -9.47 -7.42
C SER A 184 17.36 -10.35 -6.26
N GLN A 185 16.93 -11.60 -6.22
CA GLN A 185 17.29 -12.49 -5.12
C GLN A 185 18.81 -12.70 -5.11
N ASP A 186 19.45 -12.50 -3.95
CA ASP A 186 20.90 -12.63 -3.78
C ASP A 186 21.21 -13.75 -2.78
N TYR A 187 20.54 -13.75 -1.62
CA TYR A 187 20.76 -14.76 -0.58
C TYR A 187 19.46 -15.13 0.15
N GLY A 188 19.57 -15.98 1.17
CA GLY A 188 18.45 -16.33 2.03
C GLY A 188 17.61 -17.49 1.52
N ASN A 189 17.00 -18.20 2.48
CA ASN A 189 16.11 -19.30 2.16
C ASN A 189 14.74 -18.78 1.73
N PHE A 190 14.04 -19.59 0.94
CA PHE A 190 12.62 -19.40 0.68
C PHE A 190 11.83 -19.37 2.00
N VAL A 191 10.98 -18.36 2.16
CA VAL A 191 10.17 -18.13 3.37
C VAL A 191 8.72 -18.51 3.14
N GLY A 192 8.17 -18.16 1.98
CA GLY A 192 6.76 -18.38 1.68
C GLY A 192 6.34 -17.65 0.41
N ASN A 193 5.09 -17.83 0.00
CA ASN A 193 4.54 -17.10 -1.13
C ASN A 193 3.75 -15.89 -0.62
N HIS A 194 3.86 -14.78 -1.34
CA HIS A 194 3.22 -13.52 -0.98
C HIS A 194 2.42 -12.99 -2.16
N ALA A 195 1.36 -12.24 -1.86
CA ALA A 195 0.52 -11.62 -2.88
C ALA A 195 0.77 -10.12 -2.89
N ILE A 196 0.93 -9.57 -4.08
CA ILE A 196 1.27 -8.16 -4.32
C ILE A 196 0.39 -7.60 -5.44
N LEU A 197 0.40 -6.28 -5.61
CA LEU A 197 -0.21 -5.61 -6.76
C LEU A 197 0.89 -5.03 -7.64
N ILE A 198 0.93 -5.41 -8.91
CA ILE A 198 1.79 -4.81 -9.93
C ILE A 198 1.05 -3.63 -10.55
N VAL A 199 1.60 -2.43 -10.38
CA VAL A 199 1.01 -1.17 -10.84
C VAL A 199 1.73 -0.60 -12.05
N GLY A 200 2.83 -1.21 -12.46
CA GLY A 200 3.68 -0.68 -13.51
C GLY A 200 4.87 -1.57 -13.84
N TYR A 201 5.66 -1.12 -14.80
CA TYR A 201 6.89 -1.75 -15.27
C TYR A 201 7.78 -0.72 -15.97
N ASP A 202 9.06 -1.06 -16.10
CA ASP A 202 10.04 -0.33 -16.88
C ASP A 202 10.94 -1.32 -17.63
N GLU A 203 10.90 -1.30 -18.96
CA GLU A 203 11.72 -2.16 -19.83
C GLU A 203 13.19 -1.72 -19.87
N GLY A 204 13.47 -0.43 -19.68
CA GLY A 204 14.83 0.09 -19.64
C GLY A 204 15.56 -0.33 -18.36
N GLU A 205 14.82 -0.45 -17.26
CA GLU A 205 15.31 -0.98 -15.98
C GLU A 205 15.09 -2.50 -15.80
N ASP A 206 14.43 -3.18 -16.75
CA ASP A 206 14.07 -4.60 -16.67
C ASP A 206 13.33 -4.96 -15.37
N CYS A 207 12.32 -4.16 -14.97
CA CYS A 207 11.64 -4.34 -13.69
C CYS A 207 10.11 -4.22 -13.74
N TRP A 208 9.46 -4.84 -12.76
CA TRP A 208 8.08 -4.59 -12.35
C TRP A 208 8.05 -3.60 -11.19
N ILE A 209 7.01 -2.77 -11.14
CA ILE A 209 6.71 -1.84 -10.06
C ILE A 209 5.55 -2.41 -9.23
N GLY A 210 5.81 -2.69 -7.96
CA GLY A 210 4.88 -3.37 -7.07
C GLY A 210 4.47 -2.56 -5.84
N LYS A 211 3.21 -2.69 -5.46
CA LYS A 211 2.65 -2.25 -4.17
C LYS A 211 2.70 -3.42 -3.19
N ASN A 212 3.30 -3.21 -2.02
CA ASN A 212 3.31 -4.18 -0.93
C ASN A 212 2.30 -3.81 0.17
N SER A 213 2.11 -4.70 1.13
CA SER A 213 1.18 -4.60 2.27
C SER A 213 1.89 -4.72 3.62
N TRP A 214 3.13 -4.24 3.71
CA TRP A 214 3.98 -4.29 4.92
C TRP A 214 4.25 -2.90 5.51
N GLY A 215 3.38 -1.94 5.19
CA GLY A 215 3.46 -0.58 5.69
C GLY A 215 4.56 0.26 5.04
N LEU A 216 4.55 1.56 5.39
CA LEU A 216 5.41 2.59 4.78
C LEU A 216 6.90 2.46 5.14
N THR A 217 7.26 1.63 6.13
CA THR A 217 8.65 1.49 6.63
C THR A 217 9.45 0.39 5.94
N TRP A 218 8.83 -0.30 4.99
CA TRP A 218 9.44 -1.35 4.17
C TRP A 218 9.65 -0.81 2.75
N GLY A 219 10.76 -1.20 2.10
CA GLY A 219 11.05 -0.81 0.71
C GLY A 219 11.04 0.71 0.47
N GLU A 220 10.62 1.10 -0.72
CA GLU A 220 10.53 2.48 -1.19
C GLU A 220 9.22 3.13 -0.71
N GLY A 221 9.06 3.22 0.62
CA GLY A 221 7.83 3.75 1.22
C GLY A 221 6.63 2.82 1.05
N GLY A 222 6.85 1.51 1.09
CA GLY A 222 5.87 0.44 0.85
C GLY A 222 5.78 -0.05 -0.60
N TRP A 223 6.46 0.63 -1.52
CA TRP A 223 6.63 0.22 -2.90
C TRP A 223 7.93 -0.57 -3.08
N PHE A 224 8.02 -1.30 -4.19
CA PHE A 224 9.24 -1.95 -4.60
C PHE A 224 9.35 -2.01 -6.11
N ARG A 225 10.58 -2.13 -6.59
CA ARG A 225 10.87 -2.58 -7.95
C ARG A 225 11.52 -3.95 -7.88
N ILE A 226 11.16 -4.84 -8.78
CA ILE A 226 11.72 -6.20 -8.84
C ILE A 226 12.05 -6.53 -10.28
N LYS A 227 13.22 -7.13 -10.49
CA LYS A 227 13.66 -7.51 -11.83
C LYS A 227 12.67 -8.48 -12.47
N GLN A 228 12.40 -8.33 -13.78
CA GLN A 228 11.51 -9.25 -14.48
C GLN A 228 12.10 -10.68 -14.48
N GLY A 229 11.23 -11.68 -14.34
CA GLY A 229 11.63 -13.09 -14.22
C GLY A 229 12.06 -13.54 -12.82
N GLU A 230 12.24 -12.61 -11.88
CA GLU A 230 12.52 -12.96 -10.48
C GLU A 230 11.29 -13.40 -9.70
N CYS A 231 11.51 -14.22 -8.67
CA CYS A 231 10.50 -14.66 -7.70
C CYS A 231 9.23 -15.28 -8.30
N GLY A 232 9.30 -15.74 -9.56
CA GLY A 232 8.21 -16.41 -10.25
C GLY A 232 7.08 -15.49 -10.74
N ILE A 233 7.22 -14.16 -10.64
CA ILE A 233 6.19 -13.21 -11.12
C ILE A 233 6.03 -13.36 -12.63
N GLY A 234 4.79 -13.54 -13.08
CA GLY A 234 4.45 -13.75 -14.49
C GLY A 234 4.81 -15.12 -15.05
N SER A 235 5.25 -16.06 -14.21
CA SER A 235 5.56 -17.45 -14.58
C SER A 235 4.90 -18.44 -13.63
N ALA A 236 5.55 -18.79 -12.52
CA ALA A 236 4.98 -19.64 -11.48
C ALA A 236 3.73 -19.01 -10.85
N PHE A 237 3.70 -17.69 -10.80
CA PHE A 237 2.57 -16.89 -10.36
C PHE A 237 2.07 -16.03 -11.54
N PRO A 238 0.91 -16.36 -12.14
CA PRO A 238 0.35 -15.55 -13.20
C PRO A 238 -0.16 -14.22 -12.65
N PHE A 239 -0.65 -13.37 -13.55
CA PHE A 239 -1.29 -12.12 -13.19
C PHE A 239 -2.81 -12.32 -13.15
N TYR A 240 -3.47 -11.59 -12.26
CA TYR A 240 -4.92 -11.59 -12.13
C TYR A 240 -5.44 -10.16 -12.28
N SER A 241 -6.35 -9.97 -13.23
CA SER A 241 -7.10 -8.72 -13.41
C SER A 241 -8.51 -8.86 -12.86
N ALA A 242 -9.12 -7.74 -12.52
CA ALA A 242 -10.53 -7.66 -12.16
C ALA A 242 -11.14 -6.36 -12.68
N ALA A 243 -12.39 -6.43 -13.13
CA ALA A 243 -13.21 -5.26 -13.44
C ALA A 243 -14.19 -5.01 -12.30
N ILE A 244 -14.41 -3.73 -11.99
CA ILE A 244 -15.38 -3.31 -10.97
C ILE A 244 -16.74 -3.08 -11.63
N GLY A 245 -17.81 -3.55 -11.00
CA GLY A 245 -19.16 -3.16 -11.39
C GLY A 245 -19.37 -1.68 -11.11
N LEU A 246 -19.75 -0.91 -12.14
CA LEU A 246 -20.20 0.47 -11.98
C LEU A 246 -21.51 0.49 -11.19
N SER A 247 -21.46 0.26 -9.88
CA SER A 247 -22.51 0.73 -8.99
C SER A 247 -22.48 2.25 -9.01
N PRO A 248 -23.63 2.94 -8.93
CA PRO A 248 -23.61 4.38 -8.70
C PRO A 248 -22.73 4.58 -7.49
N VAL A 249 -21.68 5.39 -7.63
CA VAL A 249 -20.75 5.74 -6.56
C VAL A 249 -21.63 6.00 -5.35
N LEU A 250 -21.74 5.01 -4.44
CA LEU A 250 -22.11 5.32 -3.09
C LEU A 250 -21.02 6.32 -2.77
N ALA A 251 -21.40 7.59 -2.60
CA ALA A 251 -20.49 8.59 -2.11
C ALA A 251 -19.79 7.87 -0.98
N PHE A 252 -18.53 7.48 -1.19
CA PHE A 252 -17.73 6.92 -0.12
C PHE A 252 -17.95 7.99 0.93
N PRO A 253 -18.64 7.70 2.05
CA PRO A 253 -18.77 8.72 3.08
C PRO A 253 -17.34 9.20 3.22
N PRO A 254 -17.07 10.52 3.11
CA PRO A 254 -15.71 10.99 3.28
C PRO A 254 -15.21 10.21 4.47
N SER A 255 -14.08 9.51 4.31
CA SER A 255 -13.48 8.81 5.45
C SER A 255 -13.65 9.75 6.65
N PRO A 256 -13.99 9.29 7.86
CA PRO A 256 -14.23 10.17 9.01
C PRO A 256 -13.17 11.28 9.19
N ASP A 257 -12.05 11.13 8.51
CA ASP A 257 -10.98 12.04 8.13
C ASP A 257 -11.31 13.40 7.46
N ILE A 258 -12.55 13.76 7.11
CA ILE A 258 -12.91 15.16 6.87
C ILE A 258 -14.24 15.52 7.54
N ALA A 259 -14.15 16.01 8.79
CA ALA A 259 -14.94 17.12 9.36
C ALA A 259 -15.12 17.08 10.89
N ALA A 260 -14.15 16.53 11.63
CA ALA A 260 -14.00 16.92 13.04
C ALA A 260 -12.60 17.51 13.23
N PRO A 261 -12.47 18.75 13.74
CA PRO A 261 -11.22 19.21 14.32
C PRO A 261 -10.70 18.14 15.28
N ILE A 262 -9.44 17.72 15.12
CA ILE A 262 -8.77 16.92 16.13
C ILE A 262 -8.23 17.91 17.15
N ASP A 263 -9.11 18.44 18.01
CA ASP A 263 -8.69 19.40 19.03
C ASP A 263 -7.62 18.76 19.90
N GLY A 264 -6.44 19.38 19.96
CA GLY A 264 -5.36 18.90 20.79
C GLY A 264 -4.10 19.75 20.67
N THR A 265 -3.41 19.88 21.80
CA THR A 265 -2.20 20.68 21.94
C THR A 265 -0.96 19.84 21.67
N LEU A 266 -0.09 20.30 20.77
CA LEU A 266 1.23 19.71 20.58
C LEU A 266 2.22 20.34 21.57
N TYR A 267 2.87 19.47 22.34
CA TYR A 267 4.00 19.83 23.17
C TYR A 267 5.25 19.28 22.49
N VAL A 268 6.18 20.18 22.17
CA VAL A 268 7.51 19.81 21.66
C VAL A 268 8.50 20.08 22.77
N THR A 269 9.25 19.06 23.19
CA THR A 269 10.31 19.19 24.20
C THR A 269 11.65 18.77 23.61
N MET A 270 12.63 19.67 23.64
CA MET A 270 13.99 19.36 23.19
C MET A 270 14.81 18.74 24.33
N THR A 271 15.32 17.53 24.11
CA THR A 271 16.02 16.74 25.14
C THR A 271 17.55 16.75 25.04
N ARG A 272 18.13 17.36 23.99
CA ARG A 272 19.59 17.56 23.87
C ARG A 272 19.95 18.70 22.92
N ALA A 273 20.93 19.54 23.29
CA ALA A 273 21.27 20.77 22.57
C ALA A 273 22.33 20.59 21.46
N GLY A 274 22.11 21.28 20.34
CA GLY A 274 23.16 22.00 19.61
C GLY A 274 23.11 23.49 19.98
N GLU A 275 24.12 24.27 19.61
CA GLU A 275 24.35 25.66 20.05
C GLU A 275 23.32 26.72 19.56
N ARG A 276 22.19 26.33 18.96
CA ARG A 276 21.21 27.25 18.35
C ARG A 276 19.77 26.92 18.71
N ASP A 277 18.94 27.97 18.69
CA ASP A 277 17.49 27.92 18.91
C ASP A 277 16.80 27.15 17.78
N VAL A 278 15.79 26.34 18.14
CA VAL A 278 14.94 25.60 17.17
C VAL A 278 13.71 26.43 16.85
N ILE A 279 13.48 26.75 15.57
CA ILE A 279 12.30 27.50 15.14
C ILE A 279 11.19 26.51 14.75
N LEU A 280 10.02 26.65 15.39
CA LEU A 280 8.81 25.90 15.05
C LEU A 280 7.94 26.69 14.08
N LEU A 281 7.65 26.06 12.95
CA LEU A 281 6.75 26.58 11.93
C LEU A 281 5.52 25.67 11.83
N VAL A 282 4.33 26.26 11.77
CA VAL A 282 3.07 25.54 11.50
C VAL A 282 2.42 26.18 10.30
N ASN A 283 2.17 25.40 9.25
CA ASN A 283 1.66 25.91 7.97
C ASN A 283 2.46 27.15 7.48
N ASN A 284 3.80 27.08 7.58
CA ASN A 284 4.75 28.16 7.26
C ASN A 284 4.66 29.43 8.12
N ARG A 285 3.96 29.41 9.26
CA ARG A 285 3.94 30.52 10.23
C ARG A 285 4.78 30.18 11.44
N GLU A 286 5.69 31.08 11.83
CA GLU A 286 6.48 30.93 13.05
C GLU A 286 5.59 31.02 14.29
N ILE A 287 5.62 29.98 15.10
CA ILE A 287 4.88 29.90 16.37
C ILE A 287 5.80 30.26 17.54
N GLY A 288 7.10 30.01 17.42
CA GLY A 288 8.10 30.43 18.38
C GLY A 288 9.42 29.68 18.21
N ALA A 289 10.41 30.09 19.01
CA ALA A 289 11.70 29.43 19.13
C ALA A 289 11.78 28.65 20.45
N LEU A 290 12.46 27.50 20.43
CA LEU A 290 12.68 26.62 21.57
C LEU A 290 14.16 26.64 21.97
N THR A 291 14.43 26.88 23.25
CA THR A 291 15.74 26.59 23.87
C THR A 291 15.73 25.25 24.61
N LEU A 292 16.90 24.79 25.06
CA LEU A 292 17.04 23.48 25.71
C LEU A 292 16.19 23.38 26.99
N GLY A 293 15.34 22.35 27.06
CA GLY A 293 14.48 22.10 28.22
C GLY A 293 13.17 22.90 28.21
N GLU A 294 12.94 23.73 27.20
CA GLU A 294 11.66 24.42 27.03
C GLU A 294 10.63 23.53 26.33
N THR A 295 9.37 23.83 26.62
CA THR A 295 8.22 23.24 25.97
C THR A 295 7.42 24.35 25.32
N LEU A 296 7.22 24.26 24.01
CA LEU A 296 6.38 25.20 23.28
C LEU A 296 4.99 24.57 23.11
N THR A 297 3.97 25.32 23.52
CA THR A 297 2.58 25.00 23.23
C THR A 297 2.24 25.58 21.87
N ALA A 298 2.31 24.76 20.85
CA ALA A 298 1.84 25.15 19.54
C ALA A 298 0.35 24.83 19.46
N GLY A 299 -0.52 25.81 19.72
CA GLY A 299 -1.98 25.82 19.50
C GLY A 299 -2.79 24.50 19.39
N GLU A 300 -3.88 24.57 18.62
CA GLU A 300 -4.72 23.44 18.20
C GLU A 300 -4.40 23.08 16.75
N PHE A 301 -4.33 21.78 16.41
CA PHE A 301 -4.02 21.31 15.06
C PHE A 301 -5.14 20.51 14.44
N LYS A 302 -5.11 20.38 13.12
CA LYS A 302 -6.00 19.54 12.33
C LYS A 302 -5.20 18.49 11.58
N ARG A 303 -5.84 17.34 11.30
CA ARG A 303 -5.27 16.34 10.38
C ARG A 303 -4.95 17.01 9.05
N GLY A 304 -3.73 16.78 8.56
CA GLY A 304 -3.24 17.40 7.34
C GLY A 304 -2.48 18.71 7.54
N ASP A 305 -2.47 19.31 8.74
CA ASP A 305 -1.57 20.42 9.06
C ASP A 305 -0.11 19.97 8.90
N THR A 306 0.69 20.90 8.37
CA THR A 306 2.12 20.71 8.19
C THR A 306 2.88 21.38 9.32
N ILE A 307 3.65 20.59 10.06
CA ILE A 307 4.54 21.04 11.12
C ILE A 307 5.97 20.96 10.60
N GLN A 308 6.68 22.07 10.62
CA GLN A 308 8.06 22.16 10.17
C GLN A 308 8.98 22.58 11.32
N PHE A 309 10.13 21.93 11.41
CA PHE A 309 11.20 22.27 12.34
C PHE A 309 12.43 22.67 11.55
N ASP A 310 12.99 23.84 11.86
CA ASP A 310 14.30 24.24 11.36
C ASP A 310 15.36 23.90 12.41
N LEU A 311 16.05 22.76 12.22
CA LEU A 311 17.06 22.21 13.12
C LEU A 311 18.46 22.43 12.52
N VAL A 312 18.92 23.68 12.50
CA VAL A 312 20.25 24.02 11.97
C VAL A 312 21.35 23.49 12.88
N GLY A 313 22.16 22.54 12.40
CA GLY A 313 23.38 22.07 13.08
C GLY A 313 23.18 20.95 14.11
N ILE A 314 22.02 20.31 14.15
CA ILE A 314 21.73 19.21 15.08
C ILE A 314 21.87 17.87 14.35
N ALA A 315 22.81 17.03 14.79
CA ALA A 315 22.98 15.68 14.26
C ALA A 315 21.82 14.79 14.72
N HIS A 316 21.00 14.35 13.75
CA HIS A 316 19.98 13.30 13.81
C HIS A 316 19.70 12.74 15.21
N LYS A 317 18.65 13.21 15.91
CA LYS A 317 17.88 12.39 16.88
C LYS A 317 16.66 13.10 17.49
N ASN A 318 15.56 12.33 17.48
CA ASN A 318 14.42 12.28 18.41
C ASN A 318 13.71 13.60 18.74
N VAL A 319 12.87 14.08 17.82
CA VAL A 319 11.72 14.91 18.19
C VAL A 319 10.66 13.98 18.80
N CYS A 320 10.37 14.15 20.08
CA CYS A 320 9.34 13.39 20.78
C CYS A 320 8.01 14.14 20.67
N PHE A 321 6.99 13.48 20.14
CA PHE A 321 5.63 13.98 20.12
C PHE A 321 4.84 13.38 21.30
N PRO A 322 3.78 14.06 21.78
CA PRO A 322 2.94 13.52 22.86
C PRO A 322 2.40 12.13 22.48
N SER A 323 2.31 11.24 23.47
CA SER A 323 1.76 9.92 23.29
C SER A 323 0.34 10.00 22.70
N GLY A 324 0.12 9.27 21.61
CA GLY A 324 -1.15 9.20 20.91
C GLY A 324 -1.18 9.94 19.58
N TRP A 325 -0.23 10.81 19.25
CA TRP A 325 -0.21 11.40 17.91
C TRP A 325 0.55 10.52 16.90
N ARG A 326 -0.09 10.27 15.75
CA ARG A 326 0.54 9.69 14.56
C ARG A 326 0.93 10.82 13.62
N ILE A 327 2.22 10.91 13.35
CA ILE A 327 2.81 11.99 12.55
C ILE A 327 3.75 11.35 11.53
N TRP A 328 3.68 11.81 10.29
CA TRP A 328 4.50 11.32 9.18
C TRP A 328 5.58 12.32 8.85
N THR A 329 6.83 11.88 8.65
CA THR A 329 7.88 12.78 8.15
C THR A 329 7.81 12.80 6.63
N LEU A 330 7.51 13.97 6.04
CA LEU A 330 7.36 14.14 4.60
C LEU A 330 8.69 14.44 3.92
N ARG A 331 9.58 15.20 4.57
CA ARG A 331 10.85 15.63 3.97
C ARG A 331 11.93 15.88 5.03
N MET A 332 13.13 15.38 4.77
CA MET A 332 14.36 15.72 5.49
C MET A 332 15.34 16.32 4.49
N ASP A 333 15.66 17.61 4.64
CA ASP A 333 16.63 18.28 3.76
C ASP A 333 17.34 19.40 4.54
N GLY A 334 18.68 19.38 4.58
CA GLY A 334 19.49 20.46 5.13
C GLY A 334 19.24 20.87 6.60
N GLY A 335 18.71 19.97 7.44
CA GLY A 335 18.34 20.28 8.83
C GLY A 335 16.88 20.69 9.01
N LYS A 336 16.08 20.75 7.94
CA LYS A 336 14.63 20.95 8.02
C LYS A 336 13.89 19.63 8.04
N TYR A 337 13.00 19.49 9.01
CA TYR A 337 12.12 18.35 9.14
C TYR A 337 10.69 18.80 8.94
N GLU A 338 10.03 18.22 7.95
CA GLU A 338 8.61 18.44 7.71
C GLU A 338 7.81 17.23 8.16
N PHE A 339 6.81 17.49 8.97
CA PHE A 339 5.93 16.50 9.54
C PHE A 339 4.48 16.80 9.18
N ARG A 340 3.73 15.76 8.83
CA ARG A 340 2.30 15.85 8.55
C ARG A 340 1.53 15.13 9.63
N VAL A 341 0.57 15.81 10.24
CA VAL A 341 -0.29 15.22 11.27
C VAL A 341 -1.27 14.25 10.61
N LEU A 342 -1.20 12.98 10.98
CA LEU A 342 -2.06 11.92 10.46
C LEU A 342 -3.28 11.67 11.37
N GLU A 343 -3.07 11.53 12.68
CA GLU A 343 -4.15 11.17 13.62
C GLU A 343 -3.77 11.45 15.07
N ARG A 344 -4.76 11.60 15.96
CA ARG A 344 -4.61 11.51 17.42
C ARG A 344 -5.38 10.28 17.93
N ASP A 345 -4.66 9.29 18.42
CA ASP A 345 -5.17 8.19 19.26
C ASP A 345 -5.89 8.82 20.46
N LYS A 346 -7.20 8.59 20.56
CA LYS A 346 -8.08 9.18 21.58
C LYS A 346 -7.98 8.47 22.95
N ARG A 347 -6.79 7.98 23.31
CA ARG A 347 -6.57 7.34 24.62
C ARG A 347 -6.31 8.34 25.73
#